data_AF-A0A951JDF1-F1
#
_entry.id   AF-A0A951JDF1-F1
#
_cell.length_a   1.000
_cell.length_b   1.000
_cell.length_c   1.000
_cell.angle_alpha   90.00
_cell.angle_beta   90.00
_cell.angle_gamma   90.00
#
_symmetry.space_group_name_H-M   'P 1'
#
loop_
_entity.id
_entity.type
_entity.pdbx_description
1 polymer ?
#
loop_
_entity_poly.entity_id
_entity_poly.type
_entity_poly.pdbx_seq_one_letter_code
_entity_poly.pdbx_strand_id
1 'polypeptide(L)'
;MSGTLDARARKFRQAAFVYLHVGLLYEAAVLVIARQGLLEDRGPVWVWLLAGAAVVAVVFWALWSLQNAWVARAVWAANVFRLPALIGGAFFAAPAAGVPPSFYMVALGVVVGNMWMLARAGWDL
;
A
#
# COMPACT_ATOMS: atom_id res chain seq x y z
N MET A 1 26.16 -22.59 8.23
CA MET A 1 25.72 -21.69 7.13
C MET A 1 24.22 -21.78 6.80
N SER A 2 23.48 -22.84 7.17
CA SER A 2 22.03 -22.94 6.91
C SER A 2 21.17 -21.94 7.71
N GLY A 3 21.53 -21.66 8.97
CA GLY A 3 20.71 -20.81 9.85
C GLY A 3 20.53 -19.35 9.41
N THR A 4 21.46 -18.79 8.62
CA THR A 4 21.37 -17.39 8.15
C THR A 4 20.50 -17.24 6.91
N LEU A 5 20.51 -18.23 6.00
CA LEU A 5 19.62 -18.27 4.83
C LEU A 5 18.16 -18.44 5.26
N ASP A 6 17.91 -19.29 6.27
CA ASP A 6 16.57 -19.48 6.83
C ASP A 6 16.04 -18.22 7.54
N ALA A 7 16.91 -17.48 8.24
CA ALA A 7 16.54 -16.23 8.90
C ALA A 7 16.18 -15.13 7.89
N ARG A 8 16.94 -15.01 6.80
CA ARG A 8 16.64 -14.07 5.72
C ARG A 8 15.32 -14.42 5.03
N ALA A 9 15.11 -15.69 4.67
CA ALA A 9 13.86 -16.13 4.05
C ALA A 9 12.64 -15.83 4.94
N ARG A 10 12.74 -16.01 6.26
CA ARG A 10 11.66 -15.64 7.20
C ARG A 10 11.35 -14.14 7.18
N LYS A 11 12.37 -13.29 7.18
CA LYS A 11 12.17 -11.82 7.09
C LYS A 11 11.47 -11.41 5.79
N PHE A 12 11.88 -11.98 4.65
CA PHE A 12 11.21 -11.70 3.37
C PHE A 12 9.76 -12.17 3.33
N ARG A 13 9.44 -13.31 3.94
CA ARG A 13 8.05 -13.78 4.07
C ARG A 13 7.23 -12.86 4.98
N GLN A 14 7.80 -12.42 6.11
CA GLN A 14 7.15 -11.44 6.99
C GLN A 14 6.88 -10.12 6.24
N ALA A 15 7.87 -9.63 5.49
CA ALA A 15 7.69 -8.46 4.64
C ALA A 15 6.56 -8.69 3.62
N ALA A 16 6.54 -9.82 2.91
CA ALA A 16 5.48 -10.14 1.96
C ALA A 16 4.07 -10.06 2.58
N PHE A 17 3.89 -10.56 3.81
CA PHE A 17 2.62 -10.45 4.54
C PHE A 17 2.26 -9.00 4.91
N VAL A 18 3.24 -8.18 5.31
CA VAL A 18 3.01 -6.75 5.58
C VAL A 18 2.53 -6.03 4.31
N TYR A 19 3.21 -6.27 3.17
CA TYR A 19 2.79 -5.68 1.89
C TYR A 19 1.42 -6.18 1.42
N LEU A 20 1.09 -7.46 1.67
CA LEU A 20 -0.25 -8.01 1.40
C LEU A 20 -1.33 -7.31 2.22
N HIS A 21 -1.10 -7.11 3.53
CA HIS A 21 -2.04 -6.42 4.41
C HIS A 21 -2.28 -4.98 3.93
N VAL A 22 -1.23 -4.25 3.61
CA VAL A 22 -1.33 -2.90 3.04
C VAL A 22 -2.10 -2.90 1.71
N GLY A 23 -1.84 -3.89 0.85
CA GLY A 23 -2.60 -4.10 -0.38
C GLY A 23 -4.09 -4.25 -0.15
N LEU A 24 -4.48 -5.04 0.85
CA LEU A 24 -5.89 -5.24 1.22
C LEU A 24 -6.56 -3.96 1.71
N LEU A 25 -5.84 -3.13 2.47
CA LEU A 25 -6.33 -1.82 2.89
C LEU A 25 -6.60 -0.90 1.70
N TYR A 26 -5.78 -0.98 0.64
CA TYR A 26 -6.02 -0.22 -0.58
C TYR A 26 -7.25 -0.71 -1.36
N GLU A 27 -7.47 -2.03 -1.45
CA GLU A 27 -8.69 -2.59 -2.05
C GLU A 27 -9.95 -2.10 -1.31
N ALA A 28 -9.91 -2.12 0.02
CA ALA A 28 -10.99 -1.59 0.85
C ALA A 28 -11.23 -0.10 0.60
N ALA A 29 -10.15 0.69 0.44
CA ALA A 29 -10.26 2.11 0.11
C ALA A 29 -10.91 2.33 -1.27
N VAL A 30 -10.56 1.55 -2.29
CA VAL A 30 -11.20 1.60 -3.63
C VAL A 30 -12.70 1.33 -3.53
N LEU A 31 -13.10 0.33 -2.75
CA LEU A 31 -14.53 0.04 -2.52
C LEU A 31 -15.26 1.19 -1.82
N VAL A 32 -14.64 1.84 -0.85
CA VAL A 32 -15.23 3.00 -0.16
C VAL A 32 -15.37 4.19 -1.11
N ILE A 33 -14.34 4.51 -1.88
CA ILE A 33 -14.35 5.59 -2.89
C ILE A 33 -15.42 5.31 -3.95
N ALA A 34 -15.56 4.05 -4.38
CA ALA A 34 -16.57 3.63 -5.34
C ALA A 34 -17.99 3.85 -4.80
N ARG A 35 -18.25 3.49 -3.54
CA ARG A 35 -19.54 3.71 -2.88
C ARG A 35 -19.89 5.19 -2.70
N GLN A 36 -18.90 6.09 -2.78
CA GLN A 36 -19.09 7.54 -2.73
C GLN A 36 -19.31 8.18 -4.11
N GLY A 37 -19.37 7.38 -5.19
CA GLY A 37 -19.56 7.88 -6.55
C GLY A 37 -18.32 8.55 -7.16
N LEU A 38 -17.17 8.54 -6.47
CA LEU A 38 -15.97 9.27 -6.89
C LEU A 38 -15.15 8.57 -7.99
N LEU A 39 -15.55 7.36 -8.40
CA LEU A 39 -14.86 6.55 -9.42
C LEU A 39 -15.63 6.46 -10.75
N GLU A 40 -16.84 7.00 -10.86
CA GLU A 40 -17.71 6.84 -12.03
C GLU A 40 -17.07 7.36 -13.32
N ASP A 41 -16.38 8.51 -13.26
CA ASP A 41 -15.67 9.10 -14.40
C ASP A 41 -14.35 8.40 -14.74
N ARG A 42 -13.85 7.52 -13.88
CA ARG A 42 -12.54 6.85 -14.02
C ARG A 42 -12.67 5.39 -14.48
N GLY A 43 -13.88 4.96 -14.83
CA GLY A 43 -14.16 3.63 -15.35
C GLY A 43 -14.62 2.62 -14.30
N PRO A 44 -14.90 1.38 -14.71
CA PRO A 44 -15.56 0.40 -13.85
C PRO A 44 -14.72 0.04 -12.62
N VAL A 45 -15.36 0.03 -11.44
CA VAL A 45 -14.71 -0.27 -10.15
C VAL A 45 -13.95 -1.59 -10.17
N TRP A 46 -14.50 -2.61 -10.82
CA TRP A 46 -13.87 -3.94 -10.91
C TRP A 46 -12.50 -3.91 -11.62
N VAL A 47 -12.29 -2.99 -12.57
CA VAL A 47 -10.98 -2.83 -13.24
C VAL A 47 -9.93 -2.38 -12.24
N TRP A 48 -10.29 -1.42 -11.37
CA TRP A 48 -9.41 -0.91 -10.32
C TRP A 48 -9.09 -1.97 -9.27
N LEU A 49 -10.07 -2.79 -8.88
CA LEU A 49 -9.88 -3.90 -7.95
C LEU A 49 -8.96 -4.99 -8.55
N LEU A 50 -9.18 -5.36 -9.81
CA LEU A 50 -8.31 -6.34 -10.48
C LEU A 50 -6.89 -5.82 -10.65
N ALA A 51 -6.74 -4.55 -11.00
CA ALA A 51 -5.43 -3.91 -11.13
C ALA A 51 -4.68 -3.88 -9.79
N GLY A 52 -5.37 -3.49 -8.70
CA GLY A 52 -4.78 -3.49 -7.37
C GLY A 52 -4.41 -4.90 -6.89
N ALA A 53 -5.30 -5.87 -7.05
CA ALA A 53 -5.04 -7.27 -6.73
C ALA A 53 -3.85 -7.84 -7.51
N ALA A 54 -3.72 -7.52 -8.81
CA ALA A 54 -2.60 -7.93 -9.64
C ALA A 54 -1.27 -7.35 -9.13
N VAL A 55 -1.24 -6.05 -8.79
CA VAL A 55 -0.06 -5.40 -8.22
C VAL A 55 0.35 -6.06 -6.90
N VAL A 56 -0.61 -6.29 -6.00
CA VAL A 56 -0.35 -6.93 -4.70
C VAL A 56 0.18 -8.36 -4.89
N ALA A 57 -0.40 -9.13 -5.82
CA ALA A 57 0.07 -10.48 -6.13
C ALA A 57 1.51 -10.48 -6.66
N VAL A 58 1.85 -9.56 -7.56
CA VAL A 58 3.22 -9.42 -8.10
C VAL A 58 4.21 -9.05 -7.01
N VAL A 59 3.88 -8.06 -6.15
CA VAL A 59 4.74 -7.66 -5.03
C VAL A 59 4.95 -8.80 -4.06
N PHE A 60 3.87 -9.48 -3.67
CA PHE A 60 3.92 -10.63 -2.77
C PHE A 60 4.80 -11.75 -3.34
N TRP A 61 4.57 -12.13 -4.59
CA TRP A 61 5.35 -13.15 -5.28
C TRP A 61 6.82 -12.76 -5.36
N ALA A 62 7.13 -11.51 -5.72
CA ALA A 62 8.51 -11.04 -5.85
C ALA A 62 9.25 -11.05 -4.50
N LEU A 63 8.59 -10.64 -3.42
CA LEU A 63 9.18 -10.70 -2.07
C LEU A 63 9.35 -12.14 -1.58
N TRP A 64 8.37 -13.01 -1.86
CA TRP A 64 8.39 -14.40 -1.43
C TRP A 64 9.43 -15.25 -2.17
N SER A 65 9.52 -15.10 -3.49
CA SER A 65 10.34 -15.95 -4.37
C SER A 65 11.73 -15.38 -4.64
N LEU A 66 11.86 -14.08 -4.90
CA LEU A 66 13.13 -13.47 -5.31
C LEU A 66 14.01 -13.09 -4.12
N GLN A 67 13.41 -12.85 -2.95
CA GLN A 67 14.10 -12.48 -1.69
C GLN A 67 15.17 -11.38 -1.88
N ASN A 68 14.84 -10.40 -2.73
CA ASN A 68 15.72 -9.32 -3.14
C ASN A 68 15.32 -8.00 -2.45
N ALA A 69 16.25 -7.43 -1.68
CA ALA A 69 16.02 -6.19 -0.94
C ALA A 69 15.76 -4.99 -1.87
N TRP A 70 16.30 -4.98 -3.09
CA TRP A 70 16.03 -3.92 -4.07
C TRP A 70 14.57 -3.90 -4.52
N VAL A 71 13.92 -5.07 -4.64
CA VAL A 71 12.48 -5.13 -4.93
C VAL A 71 11.70 -4.48 -3.79
N ALA A 72 12.00 -4.82 -2.54
CA ALA A 72 11.33 -4.23 -1.39
C ALA A 72 11.50 -2.70 -1.34
N ARG A 73 12.73 -2.21 -1.61
CA ARG A 73 13.03 -0.77 -1.66
C ARG A 73 12.32 -0.06 -2.81
N ALA A 74 12.26 -0.66 -3.99
CA ALA A 74 11.53 -0.09 -5.13
C ALA A 74 10.03 0.00 -4.84
N VAL A 75 9.43 -1.05 -4.27
CA VAL A 75 8.00 -1.05 -3.90
C VAL A 75 7.73 -0.07 -2.76
N TRP A 76 8.66 0.05 -1.79
CA TRP A 76 8.59 1.08 -0.75
C TRP A 76 8.61 2.49 -1.35
N ALA A 77 9.58 2.79 -2.20
CA ALA A 77 9.72 4.09 -2.86
C ALA A 77 8.47 4.42 -3.69
N ALA A 78 7.96 3.45 -4.46
CA ALA A 78 6.73 3.61 -5.22
C ALA A 78 5.53 3.97 -4.32
N ASN A 79 5.43 3.37 -3.13
CA ASN A 79 4.39 3.74 -2.15
C ASN A 79 4.61 5.14 -1.56
N VAL A 80 5.86 5.55 -1.28
CA VAL A 80 6.17 6.93 -0.80
C VAL A 80 5.69 7.95 -1.83
N PHE A 81 6.09 7.78 -3.10
CA PHE A 81 5.78 8.74 -4.16
C PHE A 81 4.31 8.71 -4.61
N ARG A 82 3.57 7.66 -4.26
CA ARG A 82 2.12 7.60 -4.47
C ARG A 82 1.36 8.56 -3.55
N LEU A 83 1.87 8.84 -2.35
CA LEU A 83 1.18 9.71 -1.38
C LEU A 83 0.99 11.16 -1.90
N PRO A 84 2.02 11.85 -2.43
CA PRO A 84 1.84 13.17 -3.05
C PRO A 84 0.76 13.20 -4.16
N ALA A 85 0.71 12.16 -4.99
CA ALA A 85 -0.27 12.07 -6.07
C ALA A 85 -1.71 11.85 -5.56
N LEU A 86 -1.87 11.20 -4.41
CA LEU A 86 -3.18 10.97 -3.78
C LEU A 86 -3.67 12.18 -2.96
N ILE A 87 -2.77 13.00 -2.41
CA ILE A 87 -3.12 14.22 -1.66
C ILE A 87 -3.96 15.17 -2.52
N GLY A 88 -3.60 15.36 -3.80
CA GLY A 88 -4.33 16.23 -4.73
C GLY A 88 -5.75 15.76 -5.08
N GLY A 89 -6.04 14.46 -5.01
CA GLY A 89 -7.30 13.88 -5.51
C GLY A 89 -8.23 13.27 -4.46
N ALA A 90 -7.71 12.95 -3.26
CA ALA A 90 -8.49 12.29 -2.19
C ALA A 90 -8.67 13.15 -0.93
N PHE A 91 -7.80 14.13 -0.69
CA PHE A 91 -7.84 14.95 0.54
C PHE A 91 -8.41 16.37 0.33
N PHE A 92 -8.46 16.84 -0.91
CA PHE A 92 -9.19 18.05 -1.29
C PHE A 92 -10.56 17.65 -1.83
N ALA A 93 -11.54 17.53 -0.93
CA ALA A 93 -12.94 17.46 -1.34
C ALA A 93 -13.35 18.77 -2.02
N ALA A 94 -14.41 18.75 -2.82
CA ALA A 94 -15.09 19.97 -3.24
C ALA A 94 -15.28 20.91 -2.02
N PRO A 95 -15.14 22.24 -2.16
CA PRO A 95 -15.09 23.19 -1.03
C PRO A 95 -16.22 23.08 0.01
N ALA A 96 -17.31 22.38 -0.34
CA ALA A 96 -18.50 22.18 0.48
C ALA A 96 -18.42 21.05 1.52
N ALA A 97 -17.48 20.09 1.42
CA ALA A 97 -17.38 18.98 2.37
C ALA A 97 -16.24 19.22 3.37
N GLY A 98 -16.54 19.89 4.48
CA GLY A 98 -15.59 20.06 5.58
C GLY A 98 -15.25 18.71 6.21
N VAL A 99 -14.06 18.20 5.93
CA VAL A 99 -13.56 16.97 6.57
C VAL A 99 -13.09 17.31 7.99
N PRO A 100 -13.57 16.61 9.04
CA PRO A 100 -13.16 16.88 10.41
C PRO A 100 -11.63 16.75 10.57
N PRO A 101 -10.94 17.65 11.31
CA PRO A 101 -9.49 17.60 11.54
C PRO A 101 -8.98 16.25 12.08
N SER A 102 -9.81 15.55 12.86
CA SER A 102 -9.52 14.21 13.39
C SER A 102 -9.35 13.16 12.29
N PHE A 103 -10.06 13.28 11.17
CA PHE A 103 -9.94 12.37 10.04
C PHE A 103 -8.57 12.49 9.36
N TYR A 104 -8.06 13.72 9.20
CA TYR A 104 -6.71 13.95 8.70
C TYR A 104 -5.65 13.34 9.63
N MET A 105 -5.83 13.45 10.94
CA MET A 105 -4.89 12.87 11.92
C MET A 105 -4.90 11.34 11.90
N VAL A 106 -6.07 10.70 11.76
CA VAL A 106 -6.19 9.25 11.62
C VAL A 106 -5.59 8.78 10.29
N ALA A 107 -5.91 9.45 9.18
CA ALA A 107 -5.35 9.14 7.87
C ALA A 107 -3.82 9.29 7.86
N LEU A 108 -3.29 10.36 8.47
CA LEU A 108 -1.86 10.57 8.64
C LEU A 108 -1.23 9.46 9.49
N GLY A 109 -1.86 9.08 10.60
CA GLY A 109 -1.40 7.98 11.46
C GLY A 109 -1.35 6.64 10.73
N VAL A 110 -2.38 6.32 9.94
CA VAL A 110 -2.42 5.11 9.10
C VAL A 110 -1.35 5.14 8.01
N VAL A 111 -1.17 6.29 7.35
CA VAL A 111 -0.15 6.48 6.31
C VAL A 111 1.25 6.33 6.91
N VAL A 112 1.54 7.00 8.02
CA VAL A 112 2.84 6.92 8.70
C VAL A 112 3.08 5.52 9.25
N GLY A 113 2.08 4.87 9.83
CA GLY A 113 2.17 3.49 10.30
C GLY A 113 2.46 2.50 9.17
N ASN A 114 1.75 2.61 8.06
CA ASN A 114 2.00 1.81 6.87
C ASN A 114 3.39 2.10 6.28
N MET A 115 3.77 3.37 6.12
CA MET A 115 5.11 3.76 5.66
C MET A 115 6.22 3.21 6.56
N TRP A 116 6.03 3.24 7.87
CA TRP A 116 6.99 2.73 8.84
C TRP A 116 7.09 1.20 8.79
N MET A 117 5.96 0.49 8.75
CA MET A 117 5.96 -0.96 8.60
C MET A 117 6.63 -1.38 7.28
N LEU A 118 6.35 -0.68 6.19
CA LEU A 118 6.98 -0.93 4.89
C LEU A 118 8.48 -0.59 4.93
N ALA A 119 8.87 0.48 5.62
CA ALA A 119 10.27 0.87 5.78
C ALA A 119 11.03 -0.21 6.56
N ARG A 120 10.52 -0.68 7.69
CA ARG A 120 11.14 -1.79 8.43
C ARG A 120 11.19 -3.06 7.60
N ALA A 121 10.09 -3.40 6.94
CA ALA A 121 10.00 -4.59 6.10
C ALA A 121 10.91 -4.53 4.86
N GLY A 122 11.33 -3.35 4.40
CA GLY A 122 12.19 -3.18 3.22
C GLY A 122 13.66 -2.88 3.53
N TRP A 123 13.94 -2.21 4.65
CA TRP A 123 15.28 -1.77 5.04
C TRP A 123 15.96 -2.69 6.06
N ASP A 124 15.21 -3.47 6.84
CA ASP A 124 15.77 -4.46 7.79
C ASP A 124 15.97 -5.86 7.15
N LEU A 125 15.90 -5.98 5.82
CA LEU A 125 16.05 -7.21 5.02
C LEU A 125 17.50 -7.63 4.76
#